data_AF-J4G9Q7-F1
#
_entry.id   AF-J4G9Q7-F1
#
_cell.length_a   1.000
_cell.length_b   1.000
_cell.length_c   1.000
_cell.angle_alpha   90.00
_cell.angle_beta   90.00
_cell.angle_gamma   90.00
#
_symmetry.space_group_name_H-M   'P 1'
#
loop_
_entity.id
_entity.type
_entity.pdbx_description
1 polymer ?
#
loop_
_entity_poly.entity_id
_entity_poly.type
_entity_poly.pdbx_seq_one_letter_code
_entity_poly.pdbx_strand_id
1 'polypeptide(L)'
;MDTIEDDMTISTDVKQHLLRSFHESMLVAGWSFTGSGPNEKMRQMLVEFHVIHAELLLLEESHLEIIVDITRKMGNGMADYSRRAAVTGQLCIESIIDFDLYCHYAAGLVGEGLTRMFAQPGKDQPLPAELLALANSAGLFVQKVDIIRDFREDIEEQRCFWPKEIWGREVYGIALGRPAFTRMEEMYQPENEHQALWALSGMIVDALKHVLDILDYIHLVQQTQMFEFFALPQIISIARLNRCYMNSTIFHGETDIGRVETAFLVAQSSSSSAVVHVFRKYVRELRNKIVPEDPNYVDLLVACVKIELRIERHCSNVVSGHDGGNTPISGPDPCATPGQLAYKHVPDEDLEARARNIVASGRARSASWINQFAQTLSLTHNTLLVFLGLLGTFLLYKYRV
;
A
#
# COMPACT_ATOMS: atom_id res chain seq x y z
N MET A 1 5.99 -16.72 -7.09
CA MET A 1 5.72 -17.18 -5.71
C MET A 1 4.24 -17.02 -5.42
N ASP A 2 3.68 -15.82 -5.60
CA ASP A 2 2.24 -15.54 -5.44
C ASP A 2 1.36 -16.51 -6.24
N THR A 3 1.67 -16.77 -7.50
CA THR A 3 0.98 -17.78 -8.33
C THR A 3 0.95 -19.19 -7.72
N ILE A 4 1.91 -19.56 -6.87
CA ILE A 4 1.91 -20.85 -6.16
C ILE A 4 1.05 -20.76 -4.89
N GLU A 5 1.06 -19.59 -4.23
CA GLU A 5 0.32 -19.33 -3.00
C GLU A 5 -1.19 -19.24 -3.28
N ASP A 6 -1.58 -18.45 -4.28
CA ASP A 6 -2.96 -18.19 -4.69
C ASP A 6 -3.66 -19.41 -5.29
N ASP A 7 -2.89 -20.30 -5.95
CA ASP A 7 -3.47 -21.43 -6.69
C ASP A 7 -4.05 -22.51 -5.78
N MET A 8 -5.37 -22.47 -5.59
CA MET A 8 -6.11 -23.40 -4.75
C MET A 8 -6.22 -24.83 -5.32
N THR A 9 -5.73 -25.07 -6.55
CA THR A 9 -5.67 -26.42 -7.15
C THR A 9 -4.42 -27.20 -6.73
N ILE A 10 -3.40 -26.53 -6.21
CA ILE A 10 -2.18 -27.17 -5.70
C ILE A 10 -2.44 -27.72 -4.29
N SER A 11 -2.24 -29.03 -4.11
CA SER A 11 -2.36 -29.68 -2.80
C SER A 11 -1.46 -29.02 -1.75
N THR A 12 -1.91 -28.97 -0.50
CA THR A 12 -1.19 -28.32 0.60
C THR A 12 0.25 -28.81 0.72
N ASP A 13 0.52 -30.11 0.69
CA ASP A 13 1.89 -30.64 0.85
C ASP A 13 2.84 -30.17 -0.25
N VAL A 14 2.37 -30.16 -1.50
CA VAL A 14 3.13 -29.64 -2.65
C VAL A 14 3.36 -28.13 -2.50
N LYS A 15 2.31 -27.38 -2.16
CA LYS A 15 2.38 -25.93 -1.96
C LYS A 15 3.35 -25.56 -0.83
N GLN A 16 3.32 -26.29 0.29
CA GLN A 16 4.24 -26.13 1.42
C GLN A 16 5.69 -26.33 1.00
N HIS A 17 5.97 -27.39 0.24
CA HIS A 17 7.32 -27.65 -0.25
C HIS A 17 7.78 -26.53 -1.18
N LEU A 18 6.98 -26.23 -2.21
CA LEU A 18 7.32 -25.23 -3.23
C LEU A 18 7.60 -23.85 -2.61
N LEU A 19 6.72 -23.35 -1.73
CA LEU A 19 6.89 -22.03 -1.14
C LEU A 19 8.15 -21.94 -0.25
N ARG A 20 8.41 -22.97 0.56
CA ARG A 20 9.57 -22.96 1.47
C ARG A 20 10.90 -23.12 0.75
N SER A 21 10.94 -23.92 -0.32
CA SER A 21 12.17 -24.16 -1.10
C SER A 21 12.30 -23.26 -2.32
N PHE A 22 11.37 -22.31 -2.56
CA PHE A 22 11.37 -21.51 -3.80
C PHE A 22 12.67 -20.70 -3.98
N HIS A 23 13.21 -20.15 -2.89
CA HIS A 23 14.47 -19.40 -2.89
C HIS A 23 15.70 -20.22 -3.33
N GLU A 24 15.66 -21.54 -3.17
CA GLU A 24 16.69 -22.46 -3.67
C GLU A 24 16.35 -22.91 -5.09
N SER A 25 15.09 -23.29 -5.30
CA SER A 25 14.56 -23.77 -6.57
C SER A 25 14.75 -22.75 -7.70
N MET A 26 14.55 -21.47 -7.41
CA MET A 26 14.70 -20.38 -8.38
C MET A 26 16.15 -20.19 -8.88
N LEU A 27 17.14 -20.82 -8.24
CA LEU A 27 18.54 -20.81 -8.63
C LEU A 27 18.94 -22.09 -9.41
N VAL A 28 18.09 -23.11 -9.44
CA VAL A 28 18.35 -24.36 -10.13
C VAL A 28 18.11 -24.19 -11.64
N ALA A 29 19.14 -24.43 -12.44
CA ALA A 29 19.05 -24.33 -13.90
C ALA A 29 17.99 -25.28 -14.47
N GLY A 30 17.11 -24.73 -15.31
CA GLY A 30 16.01 -25.48 -15.93
C GLY A 30 14.84 -25.80 -15.00
N TRP A 31 14.82 -25.26 -13.77
CA TRP A 31 13.65 -25.38 -12.90
C TRP A 31 12.42 -24.79 -13.59
N SER A 32 11.31 -25.51 -13.50
CA SER A 32 9.99 -25.09 -13.98
C SER A 32 8.90 -25.82 -13.20
N PHE A 33 7.71 -25.25 -13.19
CA PHE A 33 6.55 -25.87 -12.55
C PHE A 33 5.32 -25.77 -13.47
N THR A 34 4.81 -26.94 -13.85
CA THR A 34 3.64 -27.09 -14.73
C THR A 34 2.38 -27.54 -13.99
N GLY A 35 2.45 -27.68 -12.65
CA GLY A 35 1.37 -28.22 -11.83
C GLY A 35 0.27 -27.23 -11.45
N SER A 36 0.38 -25.95 -11.85
CA SER A 36 -0.66 -24.96 -11.56
C SER A 36 -1.98 -25.26 -12.27
N GLY A 37 -3.07 -24.68 -11.77
CA GLY A 37 -4.39 -24.72 -12.40
C GLY A 37 -4.39 -24.12 -13.81
N PRO A 38 -5.29 -24.54 -14.72
CA PRO A 38 -5.34 -24.00 -16.08
C PRO A 38 -5.82 -22.54 -16.15
N ASN A 39 -6.51 -22.07 -15.11
CA ASN A 39 -7.06 -20.71 -15.04
C ASN A 39 -6.16 -19.72 -14.28
N GLU A 40 -5.02 -20.19 -13.75
CA GLU A 40 -4.06 -19.33 -13.07
C GLU A 40 -3.44 -18.34 -14.05
N LYS A 41 -3.81 -17.06 -13.91
CA LYS A 41 -3.48 -15.97 -14.84
C LYS A 41 -1.97 -15.91 -15.13
N MET A 42 -1.13 -16.16 -14.12
CA MET A 42 0.33 -16.05 -14.19
C MET A 42 1.08 -17.39 -14.34
N ARG A 43 0.39 -18.50 -14.58
CA ARG A 43 1.00 -19.85 -14.65
C ARG A 43 2.21 -19.91 -15.58
N GLN A 44 2.16 -19.19 -16.71
CA GLN A 44 3.23 -19.22 -17.70
C GLN A 44 4.58 -18.80 -17.12
N MET A 45 4.61 -17.90 -16.13
CA MET A 45 5.86 -17.51 -15.45
C MET A 45 6.54 -18.68 -14.73
N LEU A 46 5.77 -19.66 -14.25
CA LEU A 46 6.30 -20.87 -13.61
C LEU A 46 6.69 -21.93 -14.64
N VAL A 47 5.94 -22.04 -15.74
CA VAL A 47 6.25 -22.98 -16.84
C VAL A 47 7.55 -22.58 -17.54
N GLU A 48 7.72 -21.30 -17.81
CA GLU A 48 8.90 -20.75 -18.49
C GLU A 48 9.88 -20.11 -17.51
N PHE A 49 9.92 -20.58 -16.26
CA PHE A 49 10.77 -19.98 -15.22
C PHE A 49 12.26 -19.99 -15.57
N HIS A 50 12.71 -20.89 -16.46
CA HIS A 50 14.06 -20.88 -17.01
C HIS A 50 14.47 -19.54 -17.65
N VAL A 51 13.52 -18.76 -18.19
CA VAL A 51 13.77 -17.41 -18.71
C VAL A 51 14.12 -16.44 -17.58
N ILE A 52 13.36 -16.49 -16.48
CA ILE A 52 13.61 -15.66 -15.29
C ILE A 52 14.93 -16.07 -14.63
N HIS A 53 15.18 -17.37 -14.50
CA HIS A 53 16.43 -17.92 -13.98
C HIS A 53 17.65 -17.40 -14.74
N ALA A 54 17.61 -17.40 -16.07
CA ALA A 54 18.72 -16.91 -16.90
C ALA A 54 19.05 -15.43 -16.60
N GLU A 55 18.04 -14.58 -16.43
CA GLU A 55 18.22 -13.16 -16.09
C GLU A 55 18.66 -12.96 -14.63
N LEU A 56 18.17 -13.77 -13.69
CA LEU A 56 18.58 -13.71 -12.27
C LEU A 56 20.09 -13.93 -12.11
N LEU A 57 20.69 -14.80 -12.92
CA LEU A 57 22.13 -15.07 -12.88
C LEU A 57 23.00 -13.96 -13.48
N LEU A 58 22.40 -12.99 -14.17
CA LEU A 58 23.11 -11.82 -14.70
C LEU A 58 23.20 -10.68 -13.68
N LEU A 59 22.45 -10.75 -12.58
CA LEU A 59 22.45 -9.75 -11.53
C LEU A 59 23.77 -9.76 -10.75
N GLU A 60 24.13 -8.61 -10.19
CA GLU A 60 25.23 -8.55 -9.23
C GLU A 60 24.90 -9.41 -7.99
N GLU A 61 25.92 -10.05 -7.43
CA GLU A 61 25.79 -10.96 -6.29
C GLU A 61 25.03 -10.34 -5.12
N SER A 62 25.30 -9.06 -4.81
CA SER A 62 24.62 -8.31 -3.75
C SER A 62 23.11 -8.18 -3.95
N HIS A 63 22.65 -7.97 -5.18
CA HIS A 63 21.22 -7.90 -5.51
C HIS A 63 20.59 -9.29 -5.44
N LEU A 64 21.27 -10.31 -5.96
CA LEU A 64 20.79 -11.69 -5.91
C LEU A 64 20.64 -12.20 -4.47
N GLU A 65 21.59 -11.91 -3.59
CA GLU A 65 21.52 -12.24 -2.16
C GLU A 65 20.28 -11.63 -1.49
N ILE A 66 19.94 -10.38 -1.83
CA ILE A 66 18.74 -9.71 -1.30
C ILE A 66 17.47 -10.42 -1.83
N ILE A 67 17.40 -10.70 -3.13
CA ILE A 67 16.25 -11.39 -3.73
C ILE A 67 16.05 -12.77 -3.08
N VAL A 68 17.12 -13.54 -2.89
CA VAL A 68 17.08 -14.86 -2.24
C VAL A 68 16.58 -14.74 -0.79
N ASP A 69 17.11 -13.81 -0.01
CA ASP A 69 16.71 -13.62 1.39
C ASP A 69 15.24 -13.22 1.52
N ILE A 70 14.79 -12.25 0.71
CA ILE A 70 13.39 -11.81 0.69
C ILE A 70 12.48 -12.96 0.24
N THR A 71 12.82 -13.65 -0.84
CA THR A 71 12.05 -14.81 -1.35
C THR A 71 11.92 -15.90 -0.28
N ARG A 72 12.99 -16.18 0.48
CA ARG A 72 12.96 -17.16 1.57
C ARG A 72 12.03 -16.74 2.70
N LYS A 73 12.08 -15.47 3.12
CA LYS A 73 11.21 -14.94 4.19
C LYS A 73 9.73 -14.94 3.76
N MET A 74 9.44 -14.43 2.57
CA MET A 74 8.09 -14.40 1.99
C MET A 74 7.53 -15.82 1.83
N GLY A 75 8.29 -16.73 1.21
CA GLY A 75 7.86 -18.11 0.97
C GLY A 75 7.55 -18.88 2.26
N ASN A 76 8.31 -18.64 3.34
CA ASN A 76 8.00 -19.23 4.64
C ASN A 76 6.70 -18.67 5.24
N GLY A 77 6.50 -17.34 5.19
CA GLY A 77 5.28 -16.72 5.69
C GLY A 77 4.04 -17.16 4.91
N MET A 78 4.10 -17.11 3.58
CA MET A 78 3.04 -17.62 2.70
C MET A 78 2.71 -19.10 2.97
N ALA A 79 3.72 -19.93 3.22
CA ALA A 79 3.49 -21.31 3.62
C ALA A 79 2.77 -21.42 4.96
N ASP A 80 3.10 -20.60 5.97
CA ASP A 80 2.42 -20.64 7.27
C ASP A 80 0.92 -20.31 7.15
N TYR A 81 0.55 -19.30 6.36
CA TYR A 81 -0.85 -18.94 6.11
C TYR A 81 -1.58 -19.99 5.25
N SER A 82 -0.95 -20.52 4.21
CA SER A 82 -1.51 -21.60 3.41
C SER A 82 -1.79 -22.86 4.23
N ARG A 83 -0.91 -23.20 5.19
CA ARG A 83 -1.12 -24.36 6.08
C ARG A 83 -2.30 -24.13 7.03
N ARG A 84 -2.44 -22.92 7.57
CA ARG A 84 -3.59 -22.56 8.41
C ARG A 84 -4.89 -22.79 7.64
N ALA A 85 -4.97 -22.31 6.41
CA ALA A 85 -6.14 -22.47 5.54
C ALA A 85 -6.52 -23.95 5.32
N ALA A 86 -5.54 -24.82 5.13
CA ALA A 86 -5.77 -26.26 4.95
C ALA A 86 -6.38 -26.94 6.18
N VAL A 87 -6.10 -26.44 7.39
CA VAL A 87 -6.63 -26.97 8.65
C VAL A 87 -8.05 -26.43 8.92
N THR A 88 -8.29 -25.16 8.65
CA THR A 88 -9.57 -24.49 8.90
C THR A 88 -10.59 -24.65 7.77
N GLY A 89 -10.15 -25.09 6.59
CA GLY A 89 -10.96 -25.20 5.38
C GLY A 89 -11.07 -23.91 4.57
N GLN A 90 -10.58 -22.78 5.11
CA GLN A 90 -10.58 -21.48 4.46
C GLN A 90 -9.44 -20.60 5.02
N LEU A 91 -8.83 -19.77 4.17
CA LEU A 91 -7.82 -18.81 4.60
C LEU A 91 -8.50 -17.58 5.21
N CYS A 92 -8.81 -17.57 6.50
CA CYS A 92 -9.43 -16.41 7.14
C CYS A 92 -8.55 -15.78 8.22
N ILE A 93 -8.48 -14.45 8.20
CA ILE A 93 -7.73 -13.63 9.16
C ILE A 93 -8.68 -13.18 10.27
N GLU A 94 -8.26 -13.42 11.52
CA GLU A 94 -9.07 -13.11 12.69
C GLU A 94 -8.72 -11.73 13.26
N SER A 95 -7.43 -11.43 13.44
CA SER A 95 -6.96 -10.22 14.12
C SER A 95 -6.25 -9.24 13.20
N ILE A 96 -6.20 -7.97 13.61
CA ILE A 96 -5.44 -6.91 12.91
C ILE A 96 -3.94 -7.23 12.94
N ILE A 97 -3.44 -7.83 14.03
CA ILE A 97 -2.04 -8.24 14.13
C ILE A 97 -1.70 -9.32 13.10
N ASP A 98 -2.58 -10.32 12.94
CA ASP A 98 -2.44 -11.35 11.91
C ASP A 98 -2.56 -10.76 10.51
N PHE A 99 -3.38 -9.73 10.33
CA PHE A 99 -3.50 -9.01 9.06
C PHE A 99 -2.21 -8.27 8.70
N ASP A 100 -1.64 -7.53 9.65
CA ASP A 100 -0.36 -6.83 9.49
C ASP A 100 0.77 -7.81 9.17
N LEU A 101 0.80 -8.96 9.85
CA LEU A 101 1.79 -10.00 9.62
C LEU A 101 1.64 -10.66 8.24
N TYR A 102 0.41 -10.89 7.79
CA TYR A 102 0.15 -11.37 6.43
C TYR A 102 0.67 -10.36 5.40
N CYS A 103 0.28 -9.09 5.55
CA CYS A 103 0.71 -8.03 4.65
C CYS A 103 2.24 -7.80 4.70
N HIS A 104 2.89 -8.05 5.84
CA HIS A 104 4.36 -8.04 5.94
C HIS A 104 4.97 -9.08 5.02
N TYR A 105 4.48 -10.32 5.05
CA TYR A 105 5.00 -11.38 4.19
C TYR A 105 4.64 -11.18 2.71
N ALA A 106 3.45 -10.68 2.41
CA ALA A 106 3.00 -10.50 1.03
C ALA A 106 3.62 -9.27 0.34
N ALA A 107 3.83 -8.17 1.05
CA ALA A 107 4.29 -6.91 0.44
C ALA A 107 5.30 -6.12 1.28
N GLY A 108 5.25 -6.19 2.61
CA GLY A 108 6.18 -5.46 3.48
C GLY A 108 7.65 -5.82 3.23
N LEU A 109 7.95 -7.12 3.08
CA LEU A 109 9.27 -7.63 2.72
C LEU A 109 9.73 -7.19 1.33
N VAL A 110 8.80 -6.99 0.38
CA VAL A 110 9.13 -6.44 -0.94
C VAL A 110 9.66 -5.01 -0.79
N GLY A 111 9.02 -4.21 0.06
CA GLY A 111 9.51 -2.88 0.46
C GLY A 111 10.93 -2.94 1.04
N GLU A 112 11.18 -3.82 2.01
CA GLU A 112 12.53 -4.03 2.60
C GLU A 112 13.57 -4.38 1.52
N GLY A 113 13.25 -5.33 0.64
CA GLY A 113 14.14 -5.79 -0.43
C GLY A 113 14.53 -4.67 -1.37
N LEU A 114 13.53 -3.91 -1.86
CA LEU A 114 13.76 -2.76 -2.72
C LEU A 114 14.61 -1.70 -2.03
N THR A 115 14.32 -1.40 -0.76
CA THR A 115 15.12 -0.42 0.01
C THR A 115 16.58 -0.85 0.12
N ARG A 116 16.84 -2.13 0.39
CA ARG A 116 18.19 -2.69 0.44
C ARG A 116 18.89 -2.64 -0.91
N MET A 117 18.19 -2.95 -2.01
CA MET A 117 18.75 -2.93 -3.35
C MET A 117 19.16 -1.53 -3.79
N PHE A 118 18.31 -0.51 -3.61
CA PHE A 118 18.62 0.87 -4.01
C PHE A 118 19.68 1.52 -3.12
N ALA A 119 19.61 1.30 -1.81
CA ALA A 119 20.54 1.95 -0.90
C ALA A 119 21.97 1.38 -0.96
N GLN A 120 22.13 0.14 -1.47
CA GLN A 120 23.41 -0.59 -1.51
C GLN A 120 24.26 -0.41 -0.24
N PRO A 121 23.70 -0.69 0.95
CA PRO A 121 24.45 -0.52 2.20
C PRO A 121 25.73 -1.36 2.14
N GLY A 122 26.87 -0.74 2.44
CA GLY A 122 28.12 -1.48 2.62
C GLY A 122 27.97 -2.53 3.72
N LYS A 123 28.73 -3.62 3.66
CA LYS A 123 28.64 -4.74 4.63
C LYS A 123 28.77 -4.29 6.10
N ASP A 124 29.44 -3.18 6.36
CA ASP A 124 29.68 -2.61 7.70
C ASP A 124 28.77 -1.42 8.07
N GLN A 125 27.82 -1.05 7.21
CA GLN A 125 26.89 0.07 7.43
C GLN A 125 25.45 -0.37 7.12
N PRO A 126 24.79 -1.08 8.05
CA PRO A 126 23.42 -1.50 7.84
C PRO A 126 22.49 -0.29 7.71
N LEU A 127 21.42 -0.46 6.94
CA LEU A 127 20.36 0.53 6.86
C LEU A 127 19.74 0.79 8.24
N PRO A 128 19.31 2.02 8.53
CA PRO A 128 18.58 2.32 9.75
C PRO A 128 17.34 1.43 9.85
N ALA A 129 17.14 0.80 11.02
CA ALA A 129 15.96 -0.04 11.26
C ALA A 129 14.64 0.73 11.05
N GLU A 130 14.63 2.02 11.38
CA GLU A 130 13.51 2.93 11.13
C GLU A 130 13.16 3.00 9.63
N LEU A 131 14.15 3.11 8.74
CA LEU A 131 13.90 3.16 7.30
C LEU A 131 13.26 1.86 6.78
N LEU A 132 13.69 0.71 7.29
CA LEU A 132 13.10 -0.58 6.93
C LEU A 132 11.69 -0.76 7.49
N ALA A 133 11.41 -0.23 8.69
CA ALA A 133 10.06 -0.21 9.26
C ALA A 133 9.10 0.67 8.42
N LEU A 134 9.57 1.83 7.96
CA LEU A 134 8.82 2.69 7.06
C LEU A 134 8.59 2.02 5.68
N ALA A 135 9.60 1.35 5.13
CA ALA A 135 9.47 0.60 3.89
C ALA A 135 8.46 -0.55 4.01
N ASN A 136 8.47 -1.26 5.14
CA ASN A 136 7.47 -2.26 5.46
C ASN A 136 6.06 -1.65 5.49
N SER A 137 5.89 -0.53 6.20
CA SER A 137 4.60 0.18 6.29
C SER A 137 4.07 0.60 4.90
N ALA A 138 4.96 1.05 4.00
CA ALA A 138 4.63 1.36 2.62
C ALA A 138 4.16 0.13 1.82
N GLY A 139 4.76 -1.04 2.05
CA GLY A 139 4.30 -2.32 1.48
C GLY A 139 2.93 -2.75 2.04
N LEU A 140 2.75 -2.63 3.36
CA LEU A 140 1.48 -2.92 4.03
C LEU A 140 0.34 -2.07 3.45
N PHE A 141 0.55 -0.77 3.25
CA PHE A 141 -0.48 0.10 2.69
C PHE A 141 -1.00 -0.39 1.33
N VAL A 142 -0.08 -0.69 0.41
CA VAL A 142 -0.42 -1.17 -0.93
C VAL A 142 -1.22 -2.48 -0.83
N GLN A 143 -0.72 -3.44 -0.04
CA GLN A 143 -1.38 -4.73 0.12
C GLN A 143 -2.77 -4.61 0.75
N LYS A 144 -2.92 -3.77 1.79
CA LYS A 144 -4.21 -3.56 2.44
C LYS A 144 -5.22 -2.92 1.49
N VAL A 145 -4.80 -1.96 0.68
CA VAL A 145 -5.69 -1.34 -0.32
C VAL A 145 -6.12 -2.34 -1.38
N ASP A 146 -5.21 -3.20 -1.85
CA ASP A 146 -5.54 -4.26 -2.80
C ASP A 146 -6.55 -5.25 -2.18
N ILE A 147 -6.32 -5.72 -0.95
CA ILE A 147 -7.25 -6.60 -0.20
C ILE A 147 -8.62 -5.95 0.05
N ILE A 148 -8.67 -4.64 0.31
CA ILE A 148 -9.95 -3.92 0.49
C ILE A 148 -10.78 -3.96 -0.80
N ARG A 149 -10.10 -3.79 -1.93
CA ARG A 149 -10.71 -3.63 -3.23
C ARG A 149 -11.09 -4.98 -3.87
N ASP A 150 -10.27 -6.01 -3.65
CA ASP A 150 -10.41 -7.34 -4.25
C ASP A 150 -11.35 -8.25 -3.43
N PHE A 151 -12.10 -7.70 -2.45
CA PHE A 151 -13.00 -8.42 -1.54
C PHE A 151 -13.84 -9.51 -2.20
N ARG A 152 -14.47 -9.19 -3.34
CA ARG A 152 -15.37 -10.13 -4.02
C ARG A 152 -14.61 -11.31 -4.65
N GLU A 153 -13.49 -11.04 -5.31
CA GLU A 153 -12.62 -12.06 -5.94
C GLU A 153 -12.07 -13.00 -4.85
N ASP A 154 -11.59 -12.43 -3.74
CA ASP A 154 -11.04 -13.21 -2.63
C ASP A 154 -12.06 -14.19 -2.03
N ILE A 155 -13.29 -13.74 -1.81
CA ILE A 155 -14.34 -14.59 -1.23
C ILE A 155 -14.77 -15.72 -2.18
N GLU A 156 -14.85 -15.46 -3.48
CA GLU A 156 -15.14 -16.49 -4.48
C GLU A 156 -14.06 -17.58 -4.51
N GLU A 157 -12.81 -17.20 -4.23
CA GLU A 157 -11.66 -18.11 -4.13
C GLU A 157 -11.44 -18.69 -2.73
N GLN A 158 -12.40 -18.53 -1.81
CA GLN A 158 -12.34 -19.05 -0.44
C GLN A 158 -11.18 -18.44 0.39
N ARG A 159 -10.95 -17.13 0.22
CA ARG A 159 -9.97 -16.33 0.96
C ARG A 159 -10.71 -15.22 1.73
N CYS A 160 -10.52 -15.15 3.04
CA CYS A 160 -11.03 -14.07 3.92
C CYS A 160 -9.88 -13.23 4.49
N PHE A 161 -9.39 -12.24 3.75
CA PHE A 161 -8.28 -11.43 4.23
C PHE A 161 -8.69 -10.30 5.17
N TRP A 162 -9.96 -9.87 5.16
CA TRP A 162 -10.41 -8.84 6.10
C TRP A 162 -10.43 -9.42 7.52
N PRO A 163 -9.75 -8.80 8.51
CA PRO A 163 -9.70 -9.31 9.87
C PRO A 163 -11.06 -9.21 10.56
N LYS A 164 -11.49 -10.30 11.23
CA LYS A 164 -12.74 -10.36 12.00
C LYS A 164 -12.84 -9.29 13.08
N GLU A 165 -11.72 -8.91 13.69
CA GLU A 165 -11.62 -7.77 14.61
C GLU A 165 -12.08 -6.44 14.01
N ILE A 166 -12.11 -6.30 12.68
CA ILE A 166 -12.68 -5.14 11.99
C ILE A 166 -14.11 -5.46 11.56
N TRP A 167 -14.33 -6.38 10.62
CA TRP A 167 -15.66 -6.55 9.98
C TRP A 167 -16.72 -7.13 10.92
N GLY A 168 -16.32 -7.87 11.95
CA GLY A 168 -17.22 -8.50 12.93
C GLY A 168 -17.57 -7.59 14.12
N ARG A 169 -17.22 -6.30 14.10
CA ARG A 169 -17.50 -5.39 15.23
C ARG A 169 -19.00 -5.20 15.43
N GLU A 170 -19.44 -5.33 16.68
CA GLU A 170 -20.85 -5.16 17.08
C GLU A 170 -21.41 -3.77 16.77
N VAL A 171 -20.57 -2.73 16.82
CA VAL A 171 -20.98 -1.34 16.59
C VAL A 171 -21.61 -1.14 15.22
N TYR A 172 -21.20 -1.90 14.20
CA TYR A 172 -21.77 -1.79 12.84
C TYR A 172 -23.20 -2.31 12.78
N GLY A 173 -23.49 -3.38 13.51
CA GLY A 173 -24.85 -3.91 13.63
C GLY A 173 -25.73 -3.03 14.51
N ILE A 174 -25.23 -2.60 15.68
CA ILE A 174 -25.94 -1.74 16.63
C ILE A 174 -26.39 -0.43 15.97
N ALA A 175 -25.53 0.19 15.14
CA ALA A 175 -25.85 1.41 14.40
C ALA A 175 -27.07 1.26 13.48
N LEU A 176 -27.43 0.03 13.12
CA LEU A 176 -28.53 -0.30 12.20
C LEU A 176 -29.62 -1.17 12.87
N GLY A 177 -29.56 -1.35 14.19
CA GLY A 177 -30.54 -2.15 14.95
C GLY A 177 -30.53 -3.65 14.64
N ARG A 178 -29.37 -4.22 14.30
CA ARG A 178 -29.18 -5.61 13.85
C ARG A 178 -27.92 -6.25 14.49
N PRO A 179 -27.77 -7.59 14.49
CA PRO A 179 -26.58 -8.23 15.04
C PRO A 179 -25.32 -7.95 14.22
N ALA A 180 -24.15 -8.19 14.82
CA ALA A 180 -22.87 -8.19 14.11
C ALA A 180 -22.81 -9.33 13.08
N PHE A 181 -21.99 -9.17 12.05
CA PHE A 181 -21.72 -10.27 11.13
C PHE A 181 -21.01 -11.42 11.83
N THR A 182 -21.41 -12.64 11.49
CA THR A 182 -20.74 -13.86 11.97
C THR A 182 -19.89 -14.50 10.88
N ARG A 183 -20.21 -14.20 9.62
CA ARG A 183 -19.58 -14.71 8.41
C ARG A 183 -19.36 -13.58 7.42
N MET A 184 -18.25 -13.63 6.69
CA MET A 184 -17.86 -12.60 5.73
C MET A 184 -18.84 -12.53 4.54
N GLU A 185 -19.44 -13.67 4.19
CA GLU A 185 -20.39 -13.81 3.09
C GLU A 185 -21.72 -13.09 3.29
N GLU A 186 -22.02 -12.72 4.54
CA GLU A 186 -23.19 -11.90 4.87
C GLU A 186 -23.06 -10.48 4.30
N MET A 187 -21.84 -9.98 4.08
CA MET A 187 -21.58 -8.59 3.66
C MET A 187 -21.98 -8.30 2.21
N TYR A 188 -22.04 -9.30 1.34
CA TYR A 188 -22.47 -9.11 -0.05
C TYR A 188 -23.97 -9.40 -0.26
N GLN A 189 -24.74 -9.60 0.81
CA GLN A 189 -26.19 -9.70 0.70
C GLN A 189 -26.83 -8.31 0.59
N PRO A 190 -27.79 -8.08 -0.32
CA PRO A 190 -28.39 -6.76 -0.55
C PRO A 190 -28.95 -6.09 0.71
N GLU A 191 -29.54 -6.88 1.63
CA GLU A 191 -30.10 -6.39 2.90
C GLU A 191 -29.05 -5.85 3.87
N ASN A 192 -27.78 -6.20 3.68
CA ASN A 192 -26.65 -5.93 4.58
C ASN A 192 -25.72 -4.81 4.07
N GLU A 193 -26.03 -4.20 2.93
CA GLU A 193 -25.16 -3.22 2.25
C GLU A 193 -24.63 -2.14 3.20
N HIS A 194 -25.50 -1.45 3.95
CA HIS A 194 -25.08 -0.39 4.87
C HIS A 194 -24.14 -0.89 5.99
N GLN A 195 -24.39 -2.09 6.54
CA GLN A 195 -23.54 -2.65 7.58
C GLN A 195 -22.17 -3.05 7.01
N ALA A 196 -22.15 -3.59 5.79
CA ALA A 196 -20.93 -3.91 5.06
C ALA A 196 -20.11 -2.65 4.73
N LEU A 197 -20.76 -1.55 4.36
CA LEU A 197 -20.11 -0.26 4.14
C LEU A 197 -19.45 0.31 5.41
N TRP A 198 -20.02 0.07 6.61
CA TRP A 198 -19.36 0.40 7.88
C TRP A 198 -18.15 -0.48 8.17
N ALA A 199 -18.20 -1.77 7.81
CA ALA A 199 -17.02 -2.63 7.88
C ALA A 199 -15.92 -2.16 6.93
N LEU A 200 -16.27 -1.79 5.70
CA LEU A 200 -15.36 -1.19 4.71
C LEU A 200 -14.71 0.09 5.23
N SER A 201 -15.47 0.98 5.87
CA SER A 201 -14.91 2.20 6.44
C SER A 201 -13.90 1.90 7.54
N GLY A 202 -14.14 0.86 8.35
CA GLY A 202 -13.18 0.36 9.34
C GLY A 202 -11.88 -0.17 8.72
N MET A 203 -11.97 -0.89 7.60
CA MET A 203 -10.78 -1.32 6.85
C MET A 203 -9.98 -0.14 6.31
N ILE A 204 -10.67 0.91 5.84
CA ILE A 204 -10.04 2.14 5.33
C ILE A 204 -9.31 2.88 6.46
N VAL A 205 -9.89 2.96 7.67
CA VAL A 205 -9.20 3.50 8.85
C VAL A 205 -7.89 2.75 9.10
N ASP A 206 -7.94 1.43 9.03
CA ASP A 206 -6.76 0.59 9.26
C ASP A 206 -5.65 0.83 8.22
N ALA A 207 -6.00 0.92 6.94
CA ALA A 207 -5.05 1.24 5.87
C ALA A 207 -4.45 2.65 6.02
N LEU A 208 -5.25 3.66 6.41
CA LEU A 208 -4.79 5.05 6.54
C LEU A 208 -3.67 5.24 7.58
N LYS A 209 -3.52 4.32 8.55
CA LYS A 209 -2.44 4.36 9.56
C LYS A 209 -1.05 4.42 8.91
N HIS A 210 -0.87 3.74 7.78
CA HIS A 210 0.41 3.64 7.08
C HIS A 210 0.78 4.91 6.30
N VAL A 211 -0.16 5.82 6.03
CA VAL A 211 0.08 7.01 5.21
C VAL A 211 1.09 7.95 5.86
N LEU A 212 1.12 8.03 7.19
CA LEU A 212 2.09 8.85 7.91
C LEU A 212 3.52 8.35 7.69
N ASP A 213 3.72 7.04 7.80
CA ASP A 213 5.01 6.39 7.56
C ASP A 213 5.45 6.54 6.10
N ILE A 214 4.52 6.44 5.15
CA ILE A 214 4.81 6.65 3.73
C ILE A 214 5.30 8.08 3.47
N LEU A 215 4.67 9.08 4.07
CA LEU A 215 5.09 10.47 3.94
C LEU A 215 6.49 10.69 4.52
N ASP A 216 6.81 10.02 5.62
CA ASP A 216 8.14 10.09 6.22
C ASP A 216 9.18 9.36 5.38
N TYR A 217 8.84 8.17 4.84
CA TYR A 217 9.69 7.42 3.91
C TYR A 217 10.04 8.26 2.69
N ILE A 218 9.04 8.88 2.05
CA ILE A 218 9.19 9.77 0.91
C ILE A 218 10.13 10.94 1.22
N HIS A 219 10.07 11.48 2.45
CA HIS A 219 10.94 12.58 2.85
C HIS A 219 12.39 12.14 3.06
N LEU A 220 12.61 10.90 3.53
CA LEU A 220 13.94 10.36 3.81
C LEU A 220 14.67 9.83 2.58
N VAL A 221 13.95 9.35 1.56
CA VAL A 221 14.56 8.81 0.34
C VAL A 221 15.09 9.93 -0.54
N GLN A 222 16.42 9.98 -0.70
CA GLN A 222 17.10 11.00 -1.51
C GLN A 222 17.39 10.55 -2.95
N GLN A 223 17.44 9.23 -3.20
CA GLN A 223 17.73 8.71 -4.54
C GLN A 223 16.50 8.78 -5.44
N THR A 224 16.61 9.45 -6.59
CA THR A 224 15.49 9.70 -7.51
C THR A 224 14.83 8.41 -8.01
N GLN A 225 15.61 7.41 -8.43
CA GLN A 225 15.06 6.15 -8.98
C GLN A 225 14.28 5.37 -7.92
N MET A 226 14.81 5.32 -6.70
CA MET A 226 14.14 4.72 -5.55
C MET A 226 12.85 5.47 -5.24
N PHE A 227 12.90 6.80 -5.19
CA PHE A 227 11.73 7.63 -4.95
C PHE A 227 10.62 7.37 -5.98
N GLU A 228 10.93 7.40 -7.27
CA GLU A 228 9.94 7.22 -8.34
C GLU A 228 9.28 5.84 -8.29
N PHE A 229 10.08 4.81 -8.06
CA PHE A 229 9.59 3.44 -7.96
C PHE A 229 8.67 3.27 -6.74
N PHE A 230 9.06 3.84 -5.59
CA PHE A 230 8.26 3.76 -4.37
C PHE A 230 7.02 4.65 -4.41
N ALA A 231 7.08 5.83 -5.00
CA ALA A 231 6.00 6.81 -4.92
C ALA A 231 4.74 6.40 -5.71
N LEU A 232 4.92 5.82 -6.91
CA LEU A 232 3.81 5.54 -7.82
C LEU A 232 2.76 4.55 -7.23
N PRO A 233 3.15 3.38 -6.68
CA PRO A 233 2.18 2.47 -6.04
C PRO A 233 1.41 3.14 -4.89
N GLN A 234 2.04 4.06 -4.18
CA GLN A 234 1.47 4.71 -3.00
C GLN A 234 0.39 5.72 -3.38
N ILE A 235 0.66 6.56 -4.39
CA ILE A 235 -0.34 7.53 -4.88
C ILE A 235 -1.49 6.85 -5.62
N ILE A 236 -1.25 5.70 -6.27
CA ILE A 236 -2.31 4.85 -6.82
C ILE A 236 -3.16 4.27 -5.68
N SER A 237 -2.52 3.78 -4.61
CA SER A 237 -3.22 3.17 -3.48
C SER A 237 -4.10 4.16 -2.73
N ILE A 238 -3.66 5.41 -2.48
CA ILE A 238 -4.53 6.41 -1.86
C ILE A 238 -5.71 6.81 -2.75
N ALA A 239 -5.53 6.85 -4.08
CA ALA A 239 -6.61 7.11 -5.03
C ALA A 239 -7.66 5.97 -5.02
N ARG A 240 -7.20 4.72 -5.01
CA ARG A 240 -8.05 3.52 -4.89
C ARG A 240 -8.78 3.48 -3.56
N LEU A 241 -8.10 3.75 -2.46
CA LEU A 241 -8.72 3.79 -1.13
C LEU A 241 -9.84 4.84 -1.07
N ASN A 242 -9.59 6.03 -1.64
CA ASN A 242 -10.61 7.07 -1.79
C ASN A 242 -11.80 6.61 -2.66
N ARG A 243 -11.56 5.81 -3.71
CA ARG A 243 -12.62 5.23 -4.56
C ARG A 243 -13.43 4.15 -3.83
N CYS A 244 -12.80 3.37 -2.96
CA CYS A 244 -13.46 2.32 -2.19
C CYS A 244 -14.38 2.89 -1.11
N TYR A 245 -14.07 4.06 -0.54
CA TYR A 245 -14.88 4.64 0.53
C TYR A 245 -16.36 4.77 0.17
N MET A 246 -17.21 4.11 0.97
CA MET A 246 -18.67 4.06 0.81
C MET A 246 -19.14 3.62 -0.58
N ASN A 247 -18.38 2.75 -1.25
CA ASN A 247 -18.72 2.22 -2.56
C ASN A 247 -19.17 0.76 -2.46
N SER A 248 -20.47 0.48 -2.63
CA SER A 248 -21.00 -0.89 -2.51
C SER A 248 -20.59 -1.82 -3.65
N THR A 249 -20.05 -1.29 -4.76
CA THR A 249 -19.62 -2.11 -5.90
C THR A 249 -18.54 -3.12 -5.51
N ILE A 250 -17.75 -2.84 -4.47
CA ILE A 250 -16.69 -3.75 -3.98
C ILE A 250 -17.22 -5.12 -3.55
N PHE A 251 -18.50 -5.19 -3.12
CA PHE A 251 -19.10 -6.43 -2.62
C PHE A 251 -19.66 -7.30 -3.74
N HIS A 252 -19.72 -6.77 -4.96
CA HIS A 252 -20.42 -7.40 -6.08
C HIS A 252 -19.56 -7.54 -7.34
N GLY A 253 -18.39 -6.91 -7.38
CA GLY A 253 -17.47 -7.05 -8.52
C GLY A 253 -16.23 -6.18 -8.38
N GLU A 254 -15.52 -6.06 -9.49
CA GLU A 254 -14.26 -5.32 -9.55
C GLU A 254 -14.47 -3.81 -9.54
N THR A 255 -13.63 -3.11 -8.77
CA THR A 255 -13.64 -1.64 -8.71
C THR A 255 -12.20 -1.14 -8.80
N ASP A 256 -11.86 -0.34 -9.81
CA ASP A 256 -10.53 0.29 -9.89
C ASP A 256 -10.60 1.73 -10.40
N ILE A 257 -9.49 2.45 -10.26
CA ILE A 257 -9.28 3.75 -10.88
C ILE A 257 -9.21 3.61 -12.41
N GLY A 258 -9.72 4.61 -13.12
CA GLY A 258 -9.75 4.59 -14.58
C GLY A 258 -8.38 4.88 -15.20
N ARG A 259 -8.15 4.44 -16.44
CA ARG A 259 -6.87 4.62 -17.16
C ARG A 259 -6.38 6.08 -17.22
N VAL A 260 -7.29 7.03 -17.36
CA VAL A 260 -6.97 8.47 -17.39
C VAL A 260 -6.46 8.96 -16.03
N GLU A 261 -7.07 8.50 -14.95
CA GLU A 261 -6.64 8.81 -13.58
C GLU A 261 -5.28 8.16 -13.30
N THR A 262 -5.08 6.91 -13.69
CA THR A 262 -3.77 6.23 -13.60
C THR A 262 -2.68 7.00 -14.35
N ALA A 263 -2.94 7.43 -15.59
CA ALA A 263 -1.97 8.20 -16.38
C ALA A 263 -1.65 9.55 -15.72
N PHE A 264 -2.65 10.22 -15.13
CA PHE A 264 -2.43 11.43 -14.33
C PHE A 264 -1.50 11.15 -13.13
N LEU A 265 -1.73 10.08 -12.39
CA LEU A 265 -0.93 9.71 -11.22
C LEU A 265 0.52 9.39 -11.61
N VAL A 266 0.72 8.64 -12.70
CA VAL A 266 2.06 8.38 -13.25
C VAL A 266 2.81 9.68 -13.53
N ALA A 267 2.13 10.70 -14.08
CA ALA A 267 2.77 11.99 -14.31
C ALA A 267 3.13 12.76 -13.01
N GLN A 268 2.56 12.39 -11.86
CA GLN A 268 2.84 13.01 -10.55
C GLN A 268 3.91 12.27 -9.74
N SER A 269 4.33 11.05 -10.12
CA SER A 269 5.22 10.22 -9.28
C SER A 269 6.69 10.63 -9.31
N SER A 270 7.09 11.58 -10.16
CA SER A 270 8.49 12.04 -10.29
C SER A 270 8.89 13.16 -9.35
N SER A 271 7.98 13.69 -8.54
CA SER A 271 8.27 14.79 -7.61
C SER A 271 7.66 14.55 -6.23
N SER A 272 8.47 14.70 -5.19
CA SER A 272 8.02 14.61 -3.79
C SER A 272 6.91 15.62 -3.51
N SER A 273 7.03 16.85 -4.02
CA SER A 273 5.96 17.85 -3.93
C SER A 273 4.68 17.34 -4.58
N ALA A 274 4.75 16.85 -5.82
CA ALA A 274 3.58 16.37 -6.55
C ALA A 274 2.90 15.19 -5.84
N VAL A 275 3.67 14.24 -5.32
CA VAL A 275 3.19 13.10 -4.53
C VAL A 275 2.46 13.55 -3.27
N VAL A 276 3.06 14.46 -2.50
CA VAL A 276 2.42 15.04 -1.31
C VAL A 276 1.13 15.78 -1.66
N HIS A 277 1.08 16.47 -2.80
CA HIS A 277 -0.14 17.11 -3.29
C HIS A 277 -1.23 16.09 -3.63
N VAL A 278 -0.86 14.93 -4.22
CA VAL A 278 -1.80 13.85 -4.50
C VAL A 278 -2.38 13.26 -3.21
N PHE A 279 -1.54 12.96 -2.20
CA PHE A 279 -2.03 12.53 -0.89
C PHE A 279 -2.98 13.55 -0.28
N ARG A 280 -2.61 14.83 -0.27
CA ARG A 280 -3.45 15.90 0.26
C ARG A 280 -4.80 15.97 -0.46
N LYS A 281 -4.80 15.86 -1.80
CA LYS A 281 -6.03 15.87 -2.62
C LYS A 281 -6.96 14.75 -2.18
N TYR A 282 -6.51 13.50 -2.23
CA TYR A 282 -7.38 12.35 -1.96
C TYR A 282 -7.81 12.24 -0.49
N VAL A 283 -6.96 12.64 0.46
CA VAL A 283 -7.32 12.69 1.88
C VAL A 283 -8.40 13.75 2.15
N ARG A 284 -8.33 14.91 1.47
CA ARG A 284 -9.38 15.95 1.56
C ARG A 284 -10.69 15.50 0.93
N GLU A 285 -10.62 14.87 -0.24
CA GLU A 285 -11.80 14.29 -0.89
C GLU A 285 -12.45 13.23 0.01
N LEU A 286 -11.65 12.32 0.58
CA LEU A 286 -12.12 11.32 1.54
C LEU A 286 -12.79 12.01 2.72
N ARG A 287 -12.12 12.99 3.34
CA ARG A 287 -12.63 13.71 4.50
C ARG A 287 -14.00 14.36 4.24
N ASN A 288 -14.18 14.93 3.05
CA ASN A 288 -15.42 15.59 2.67
C ASN A 288 -16.58 14.61 2.43
N LYS A 289 -16.29 13.32 2.21
CA LYS A 289 -17.31 12.27 2.04
C LYS A 289 -17.73 11.62 3.36
N ILE A 290 -16.98 11.83 4.45
CA ILE A 290 -17.24 11.17 5.73
C ILE A 290 -18.57 11.63 6.34
N VAL A 291 -19.42 10.67 6.69
CA VAL A 291 -20.76 10.92 7.24
C VAL A 291 -20.82 10.66 8.76
N PRO A 292 -21.50 11.51 9.56
CA PRO A 292 -21.58 11.35 11.03
C PRO A 292 -22.19 10.04 11.53
N GLU A 293 -22.99 9.38 10.69
CA GLU A 293 -23.66 8.12 10.99
C GLU A 293 -22.70 6.92 10.94
N ASP A 294 -21.56 7.07 10.26
CA ASP A 294 -20.51 6.06 10.19
C ASP A 294 -19.95 5.80 11.60
N PRO A 295 -20.01 4.56 12.13
CA PRO A 295 -19.43 4.24 13.43
C PRO A 295 -17.94 4.56 13.55
N ASN A 296 -17.22 4.64 12.42
CA ASN A 296 -15.81 5.01 12.34
C ASN A 296 -15.59 6.52 12.11
N TYR A 297 -16.63 7.37 12.19
CA TYR A 297 -16.59 8.81 11.89
C TYR A 297 -15.40 9.54 12.52
N VAL A 298 -15.21 9.35 13.83
CA VAL A 298 -14.16 10.03 14.60
C VAL A 298 -12.78 9.56 14.15
N ASP A 299 -12.58 8.26 14.00
CA ASP A 299 -11.28 7.69 13.64
C ASP A 299 -10.87 8.06 12.22
N LEU A 300 -11.81 8.06 11.27
CA LEU A 300 -11.57 8.54 9.90
C LEU A 300 -11.16 10.01 9.88
N LEU A 301 -11.90 10.88 10.60
CA LEU A 301 -11.57 12.30 10.66
C LEU A 301 -10.20 12.54 11.32
N VAL A 302 -9.90 11.84 12.41
CA VAL A 302 -8.61 11.92 13.09
C VAL A 302 -7.49 11.48 12.15
N ALA A 303 -7.65 10.36 11.44
CA ALA A 303 -6.66 9.88 10.48
C ALA A 303 -6.41 10.91 9.37
N CYS A 304 -7.45 11.44 8.73
CA CYS A 304 -7.33 12.48 7.70
C CYS A 304 -6.63 13.73 8.22
N VAL A 305 -6.99 14.21 9.43
CA VAL A 305 -6.37 15.39 10.04
C VAL A 305 -4.91 15.14 10.42
N LYS A 306 -4.55 13.97 10.96
CA LYS A 306 -3.15 13.60 11.23
C LYS A 306 -2.31 13.68 9.95
N ILE A 307 -2.83 13.15 8.85
CA ILE A 307 -2.15 13.18 7.54
C ILE A 307 -1.98 14.61 7.04
N GLU A 308 -3.02 15.45 7.08
CA GLU A 308 -2.90 16.85 6.69
C GLU A 308 -1.88 17.63 7.53
N LEU A 309 -1.90 17.45 8.85
CA LEU A 309 -0.92 18.07 9.76
C LEU A 309 0.51 17.60 9.48
N ARG A 310 0.69 16.31 9.14
CA ARG A 310 2.00 15.76 8.78
C ARG A 310 2.51 16.39 7.48
N ILE A 311 1.65 16.51 6.48
CA ILE A 311 1.95 17.16 5.21
C ILE A 311 2.34 18.63 5.42
N GLU A 312 1.64 19.38 6.26
CA GLU A 312 1.96 20.78 6.57
C GLU A 312 3.33 20.95 7.23
N ARG A 313 3.71 20.03 8.13
CA ARG A 313 5.04 20.02 8.77
C ARG A 313 6.15 19.80 7.75
N HIS A 314 5.99 18.81 6.87
CA HIS A 314 6.93 18.53 5.79
C HIS A 314 7.13 19.75 4.86
N CYS A 315 6.07 20.49 4.56
CA CYS A 315 6.17 21.72 3.76
C CYS A 315 6.79 22.91 4.54
N SER A 316 6.53 23.03 5.84
CA SER A 316 6.96 24.18 6.65
C SER A 316 8.44 24.11 7.05
N ASN A 317 8.96 22.91 7.30
CA ASN A 317 10.35 22.69 7.71
C ASN A 317 11.38 23.06 6.62
N VAL A 318 10.95 23.22 5.37
CA VAL A 318 11.86 23.66 4.30
C VAL A 318 11.94 25.19 4.17
N VAL A 319 10.94 25.92 4.69
CA VAL A 319 10.93 27.40 4.64
C VAL A 319 11.83 28.02 5.73
N SER A 320 12.14 27.28 6.79
CA SER A 320 12.91 27.78 7.95
C SER A 320 14.45 27.81 7.76
N GLY A 321 14.95 27.45 6.57
CA GLY A 321 16.38 27.30 6.28
C GLY A 321 17.08 28.49 5.60
N HIS A 322 16.43 29.64 5.45
CA HIS A 322 17.02 30.84 4.84
C HIS A 322 16.70 32.09 5.67
N ASP A 323 17.64 32.51 6.50
CA ASP A 323 17.69 33.87 7.03
C ASP A 323 19.06 34.49 6.70
N GLY A 324 19.04 35.56 5.89
CA GLY A 324 20.15 36.50 5.74
C GLY A 324 20.61 36.79 4.30
N GLY A 325 19.82 37.50 3.50
CA GLY A 325 20.35 38.15 2.28
C GLY A 325 19.29 38.51 1.24
N ASN A 326 19.06 39.81 1.07
CA ASN A 326 18.10 40.41 0.15
C ASN A 326 18.53 40.19 -1.33
N THR A 327 17.86 39.30 -2.08
CA THR A 327 17.92 39.25 -3.56
C THR A 327 16.62 38.66 -4.15
N PRO A 328 16.19 39.08 -5.36
CA PRO A 328 14.85 38.87 -5.86
C PRO A 328 14.56 37.41 -6.27
N ILE A 329 13.29 37.04 -6.11
CA ILE A 329 12.72 35.70 -6.22
C ILE A 329 12.79 35.20 -7.67
N SER A 330 13.72 34.28 -7.92
CA SER A 330 13.62 33.22 -8.93
C SER A 330 14.43 32.02 -8.44
N GLY A 331 13.91 31.32 -7.43
CA GLY A 331 14.50 30.11 -6.84
C GLY A 331 13.50 28.95 -6.84
N PRO A 332 13.98 27.69 -6.80
CA PRO A 332 13.13 26.50 -6.88
C PRO A 332 12.23 26.35 -5.63
N ASP A 333 11.10 25.69 -5.86
CA ASP A 333 9.99 25.46 -4.93
C ASP A 333 10.48 24.88 -3.58
N PRO A 334 10.13 25.46 -2.40
CA PRO A 334 10.62 25.00 -1.11
C PRO A 334 10.21 23.56 -0.76
N CYS A 335 9.36 22.86 -1.49
CA CYS A 335 9.20 21.40 -1.28
C CYS A 335 10.33 20.55 -1.90
N ALA A 336 11.31 21.15 -2.58
CA ALA A 336 12.24 20.43 -3.46
C ALA A 336 13.62 20.09 -2.87
N THR A 337 13.91 20.46 -1.62
CA THR A 337 15.26 20.26 -1.04
C THR A 337 15.24 19.26 0.12
N PRO A 338 15.84 18.06 -0.04
CA PRO A 338 16.08 17.16 1.08
C PRO A 338 17.07 17.81 2.05
N GLY A 339 16.58 18.25 3.21
CA GLY A 339 17.43 18.77 4.27
C GLY A 339 18.03 17.61 5.07
N GLN A 340 19.35 17.61 5.26
CA GLN A 340 19.99 16.87 6.36
C GLN A 340 19.58 17.53 7.68
N LEU A 341 18.36 17.30 8.12
CA LEU A 341 17.88 17.69 9.45
C LEU A 341 17.58 16.41 10.19
N ALA A 342 18.14 16.28 11.40
CA ALA A 342 17.86 15.18 12.30
C ALA A 342 16.34 15.01 12.44
N TYR A 343 15.80 14.00 11.76
CA TYR A 343 14.39 13.64 11.84
C TYR A 343 14.09 13.34 13.30
N LYS A 344 13.42 14.28 13.99
CA LYS A 344 12.87 14.04 15.31
C LYS A 344 11.48 13.47 15.10
N HIS A 345 11.36 12.15 15.18
CA HIS A 345 10.08 11.47 15.25
C HIS A 345 9.24 12.13 16.36
N VAL A 346 8.15 12.79 15.99
CA VAL A 346 7.18 13.29 16.97
C VAL A 346 6.30 12.10 17.32
N PRO A 347 6.20 11.70 18.60
CA PRO A 347 5.37 10.57 18.99
C PRO A 347 3.96 10.75 18.47
N ASP A 348 3.41 9.68 17.90
CA ASP A 348 2.09 9.68 17.29
C ASP A 348 0.98 10.16 18.24
N GLU A 349 1.20 10.05 19.56
CA GLU A 349 0.33 10.52 20.63
C GLU A 349 0.09 12.05 20.60
N ASP A 350 1.10 12.88 20.30
CA ASP A 350 0.94 14.34 20.23
C ASP A 350 0.09 14.75 19.01
N LEU A 351 0.37 14.12 17.86
CA LEU A 351 -0.41 14.33 16.63
C LEU A 351 -1.85 13.87 16.81
N GLU A 352 -2.06 12.74 17.47
CA GLU A 352 -3.38 12.21 17.75
C GLU A 352 -4.16 13.11 18.70
N ALA A 353 -3.57 13.54 19.81
CA ALA A 353 -4.21 14.47 20.75
C ALA A 353 -4.61 15.79 20.06
N ARG A 354 -3.71 16.33 19.23
CA ARG A 354 -4.00 17.55 18.45
C ARG A 354 -5.10 17.33 17.42
N ALA A 355 -5.09 16.21 16.69
CA ALA A 355 -6.13 15.87 15.73
C ALA A 355 -7.49 15.71 16.42
N ARG A 356 -7.55 14.97 17.53
CA ARG A 356 -8.78 14.80 18.34
C ARG A 356 -9.32 16.15 18.83
N ASN A 357 -8.46 17.07 19.27
CA ASN A 357 -8.86 18.43 19.65
C ASN A 357 -9.44 19.25 18.48
N ILE A 358 -8.87 19.14 17.27
CA ILE A 358 -9.38 19.82 16.07
C ILE A 358 -10.76 19.27 15.67
N VAL A 359 -10.93 17.95 15.75
CA VAL A 359 -12.22 17.28 15.48
C VAL A 359 -13.26 17.69 16.53
N ALA A 360 -12.92 17.62 17.82
CA ALA A 360 -13.81 17.96 18.93
C ALA A 360 -14.25 19.43 18.94
N SER A 361 -13.38 20.34 18.51
CA SER A 361 -13.70 21.78 18.44
C SER A 361 -14.55 22.19 17.22
N GLY A 362 -14.95 21.24 16.37
CA GLY A 362 -15.72 21.50 15.16
C GLY A 362 -14.93 22.22 14.05
N ARG A 363 -13.66 22.56 14.28
CA ARG A 363 -12.78 23.27 13.34
C ARG A 363 -12.46 22.44 12.09
N ALA A 364 -12.56 21.11 12.19
CA ALA A 364 -12.44 20.21 11.04
C ALA A 364 -13.46 20.54 9.92
N ARG A 365 -14.63 21.11 10.26
CA ARG A 365 -15.67 21.49 9.29
C ARG A 365 -15.44 22.88 8.67
N SER A 366 -14.57 23.72 9.25
CA SER A 366 -14.43 25.15 8.91
C SER A 366 -13.09 25.52 8.26
N ALA A 367 -12.24 24.55 7.88
CA ALA A 367 -10.89 24.84 7.39
C ALA A 367 -10.88 25.34 5.92
N SER A 368 -11.22 26.63 5.73
CA SER A 368 -11.13 27.38 4.47
C SER A 368 -9.78 28.10 4.28
N TRP A 369 -8.64 27.47 4.63
CA TRP A 369 -7.30 28.03 4.36
C TRP A 369 -6.76 27.62 2.97
N ILE A 370 -7.65 27.26 2.05
CA ILE A 370 -7.37 26.45 0.83
C ILE A 370 -6.92 27.26 -0.42
N ASN A 371 -6.79 28.60 -0.35
CA ASN A 371 -6.63 29.44 -1.56
C ASN A 371 -5.22 30.00 -1.89
N GLN A 372 -4.13 29.42 -1.40
CA GLN A 372 -2.78 29.79 -1.87
C GLN A 372 -2.07 28.57 -2.46
N PHE A 373 -1.52 28.74 -3.66
CA PHE A 373 -0.78 27.76 -4.48
C PHE A 373 -1.58 26.88 -5.45
N ALA A 374 -2.34 27.51 -6.35
CA ALA A 374 -2.77 26.90 -7.61
C ALA A 374 -2.24 27.74 -8.79
N GLN A 375 -0.99 27.50 -9.17
CA GLN A 375 -0.30 27.86 -10.42
C GLN A 375 1.14 27.37 -10.17
N THR A 376 1.64 26.33 -10.81
CA THR A 376 2.09 26.27 -12.21
C THR A 376 2.66 24.86 -12.42
N LEU A 377 2.49 24.24 -13.59
CA LEU A 377 3.52 23.39 -14.22
C LEU A 377 3.07 22.98 -15.63
N SER A 378 3.69 23.60 -16.62
CA SER A 378 3.73 23.13 -18.00
C SER A 378 4.86 22.10 -18.12
N LEU A 379 4.57 20.90 -18.63
CA LEU A 379 5.57 19.87 -18.91
C LEU A 379 5.70 19.66 -20.42
N THR A 380 6.95 19.64 -20.89
CA THR A 380 7.36 19.36 -22.28
C THR A 380 7.63 17.86 -22.50
N HIS A 381 7.61 17.47 -23.78
CA HIS A 381 7.09 16.18 -24.27
C HIS A 381 8.12 15.05 -24.47
N ASN A 382 9.32 15.08 -23.87
CA ASN A 382 10.42 14.20 -24.32
C ASN A 382 10.95 13.14 -23.35
N THR A 383 10.31 12.90 -22.20
CA THR A 383 10.73 11.83 -21.26
C THR A 383 9.84 10.58 -21.32
N LEU A 384 8.86 10.54 -22.23
CA LEU A 384 7.79 9.53 -22.26
C LEU A 384 8.20 8.15 -22.81
N LEU A 385 9.31 8.06 -23.55
CA LEU A 385 9.62 6.88 -24.38
C LEU A 385 10.57 5.86 -23.75
N VAL A 386 11.29 6.20 -22.68
CA VAL A 386 12.19 5.26 -21.98
C VAL A 386 11.49 4.57 -20.80
N PHE A 387 10.44 5.19 -20.26
CA PHE A 387 9.68 4.67 -19.10
C PHE A 387 8.62 3.61 -19.43
N LEU A 388 8.21 3.49 -20.70
CA LEU A 388 7.23 2.49 -21.14
C LEU A 388 7.75 1.04 -21.11
N GLY A 389 9.07 0.84 -21.00
CA GLY A 389 9.69 -0.50 -21.00
C GLY A 389 9.74 -1.22 -19.66
N LEU A 390 9.86 -0.49 -18.54
CA LEU A 390 10.07 -1.10 -17.21
C LEU A 390 8.80 -1.14 -16.33
N LEU A 391 7.84 -0.23 -16.56
CA LEU A 391 6.51 -0.24 -15.92
C LEU A 391 5.48 -1.07 -16.70
N GLY A 392 5.78 -1.40 -17.95
CA GLY A 392 4.91 -2.23 -18.80
C GLY A 392 4.69 -3.62 -18.22
N THR A 393 5.68 -4.23 -17.58
CA THR A 393 5.57 -5.63 -17.14
C THR A 393 4.73 -5.81 -15.87
N PHE A 394 4.69 -4.80 -14.99
CA PHE A 394 3.91 -4.84 -13.75
C PHE A 394 2.46 -4.37 -13.94
N LEU A 395 2.21 -3.43 -14.86
CA LEU A 395 0.87 -2.87 -15.11
C LEU A 395 0.16 -3.43 -16.36
N LEU A 396 0.83 -4.00 -17.37
CA LEU A 396 0.12 -4.54 -18.54
C LEU A 396 -0.43 -5.95 -18.32
N TYR A 397 0.06 -6.70 -17.33
CA TYR A 397 -0.29 -8.11 -17.21
C TYR A 397 -1.39 -8.40 -16.17
N LYS A 398 -1.61 -7.53 -15.16
CA LYS A 398 -2.78 -7.62 -14.25
C LYS A 398 -4.08 -7.06 -14.85
N TYR A 399 -4.02 -6.33 -15.98
CA TYR A 399 -5.15 -5.59 -16.57
C TYR A 399 -5.56 -6.06 -17.98
N ARG A 400 -5.41 -7.35 -18.26
CA ARG A 400 -5.81 -7.94 -19.54
C ARG A 400 -6.74 -9.15 -19.37
N VAL A 401 -7.96 -8.89 -18.89
CA VAL A 401 -9.20 -9.52 -19.36
C VAL A 401 -10.27 -8.43 -19.41
#